data_AF-A0AAW6VRH3-F1
#
_entry.id   AF-A0AAW6VRH3-F1
#
_cell.length_a   1.000
_cell.length_b   1.000
_cell.length_c   1.000
_cell.angle_alpha   90.00
_cell.angle_beta   90.00
_cell.angle_gamma   90.00
#
_symmetry.space_group_name_H-M   'P 1'
#
loop_
_entity.id
_entity.type
_entity.pdbx_description
1 polymer ?
#
loop_
_entity_poly.entity_id
_entity_poly.type
_entity_poly.pdbx_seq_one_letter_code
_entity_poly.pdbx_strand_id
1 'polypeptide(L)'
;MSILPKFSFKNASSGLSKMLLRILNLESSLFPILKEELRLEELSHKEQKLIKILDFAQIEKNITVVSITNTPKHREEIARAFIAKSVYNMQTTRDLIDRLKNDRTLRVLCGWRYKNDIPSESKFSRVFKELSALKIAQKTHEQFVKEYLRDTLFFYNASDATKIPLREKPVKVEKEKFKPKRRGRPKKGETREPTTPSILQQQEDMKTTKQMLSLVSTQCGVGRKQNSKGNFETWIGGKLHISVVDGDIPITAIYSGANVHDSSVALPLINETSKKVSYLYDLQDAGYDSNIIRDFSKKLNHRPLIDINPKNSKELKEKIQLIKDEKKKFKILNLTQSLDTHHYNQRSMVERVNKYLKEDFGCSNIYYKGATKVASVLAFGILSVCIHQSLKLVT
;
A
#
# COMPACT_ATOMS: atom_id res chain seq x y z
N MET A 1 -32.95 7.26 31.01
CA MET A 1 -32.94 8.31 29.98
C MET A 1 -31.50 8.49 29.50
N SER A 2 -31.11 7.76 28.47
CA SER A 2 -29.81 7.88 27.83
C SER A 2 -29.80 9.14 26.96
N ILE A 3 -29.00 10.12 27.33
CA ILE A 3 -28.71 11.28 26.49
C ILE A 3 -27.76 10.78 25.39
N LEU A 4 -28.33 10.14 24.36
CA LEU A 4 -27.64 10.02 23.09
C LEU A 4 -27.54 11.44 22.53
N PRO A 5 -26.34 11.96 22.22
CA PRO A 5 -26.22 13.23 21.52
C PRO A 5 -27.01 13.11 20.21
N LYS A 6 -28.01 13.98 20.03
CA LYS A 6 -28.76 14.12 18.78
C LYS A 6 -27.79 14.61 17.71
N PHE A 7 -27.06 13.71 17.08
CA PHE A 7 -26.31 14.00 15.87
C PHE A 7 -27.31 14.28 14.75
N SER A 8 -27.44 15.56 14.41
CA SER A 8 -28.23 16.02 13.28
C SER A 8 -27.55 15.58 11.98
N PHE A 9 -28.04 14.49 11.37
CA PHE A 9 -27.67 14.03 10.02
C PHE A 9 -28.14 14.98 8.91
N LYS A 10 -27.83 16.28 8.99
CA LYS A 10 -28.16 17.22 7.93
C LYS A 10 -27.33 17.02 6.65
N ASN A 11 -26.26 16.23 6.73
CA ASN A 11 -25.43 15.84 5.58
C ASN A 11 -25.20 14.31 5.53
N ALA A 12 -26.26 13.52 5.35
CA ALA A 12 -26.15 12.07 5.08
C ALA A 12 -25.49 11.72 3.72
N SER A 13 -24.92 12.71 3.01
CA SER A 13 -24.31 12.53 1.69
C SER A 13 -22.79 12.27 1.73
N SER A 14 -22.09 12.57 2.84
CA SER A 14 -20.64 12.38 2.91
C SER A 14 -20.27 10.90 3.09
N GLY A 15 -19.18 10.45 2.45
CA GLY A 15 -18.70 9.07 2.53
C GLY A 15 -18.47 8.58 3.97
N LEU A 16 -17.96 9.45 4.85
CA LEU A 16 -17.76 9.14 6.28
C LEU A 16 -19.07 8.92 7.03
N SER A 17 -20.13 9.67 6.73
CA SER A 17 -21.44 9.47 7.37
C SER A 17 -22.06 8.13 6.98
N LYS A 18 -21.91 7.71 5.71
CA LYS A 18 -22.34 6.39 5.22
C LYS A 18 -21.59 5.28 5.93
N MET A 19 -20.28 5.47 6.12
CA MET A 19 -19.44 4.52 6.86
C MET A 19 -19.90 4.39 8.32
N LEU A 20 -20.14 5.51 9.02
CA LEU A 20 -20.64 5.48 10.41
C LEU A 20 -21.98 4.75 10.51
N LEU A 21 -22.94 5.11 9.66
CA LEU A 21 -24.27 4.48 9.66
C LEU A 21 -24.18 2.97 9.45
N ARG A 22 -23.32 2.55 8.53
CA ARG A 22 -23.08 1.14 8.26
C ARG A 22 -22.43 0.41 9.44
N ILE A 23 -21.47 1.03 10.13
CA ILE A 23 -20.87 0.47 11.35
C ILE A 23 -21.94 0.29 12.43
N LEU A 24 -22.77 1.31 12.67
CA LEU A 24 -23.85 1.25 13.66
C LEU A 24 -24.85 0.14 13.33
N ASN A 25 -25.21 -0.04 12.06
CA ASN A 25 -26.04 -1.15 11.62
C ASN A 25 -25.37 -2.51 11.88
N LEU A 26 -24.08 -2.65 11.58
CA LEU A 26 -23.35 -3.91 11.84
C LEU A 26 -23.36 -4.28 13.33
N GLU A 27 -23.13 -3.30 14.20
CA GLU A 27 -23.06 -3.52 15.64
C GLU A 27 -24.43 -3.78 16.27
N SER A 28 -25.47 -3.12 15.78
CA SER A 28 -26.84 -3.25 16.30
C SER A 28 -27.61 -4.44 15.73
N SER A 29 -27.32 -4.89 14.50
CA SER A 29 -28.08 -5.97 13.85
C SER A 29 -27.24 -7.20 13.53
N LEU A 30 -26.15 -7.07 12.77
CA LEU A 30 -25.42 -8.24 12.26
C LEU A 30 -24.70 -8.99 13.38
N PHE A 31 -24.06 -8.28 14.30
CA PHE A 31 -23.31 -8.90 15.40
C PHE A 31 -24.20 -9.75 16.32
N PRO A 32 -25.38 -9.27 16.79
CA PRO A 32 -26.32 -10.10 17.54
C PRO A 32 -26.76 -11.36 16.76
N ILE A 33 -27.12 -11.23 15.49
CA ILE A 33 -27.57 -12.36 14.65
C ILE A 33 -26.45 -13.41 14.54
N LEU A 34 -25.22 -12.98 14.27
CA LEU A 34 -24.08 -13.89 14.15
C LEU A 34 -23.74 -14.57 15.48
N LYS A 35 -23.87 -13.88 16.61
CA LYS A 35 -23.69 -14.49 17.94
C LYS A 35 -24.70 -15.62 18.17
N GLU A 36 -25.96 -15.38 17.83
CA GLU A 36 -27.02 -16.39 17.96
C GLU A 36 -26.79 -17.60 17.03
N GLU A 37 -26.56 -17.37 15.74
CA GLU A 37 -26.34 -18.45 14.77
C GLU A 37 -25.10 -19.30 15.07
N LEU A 38 -24.01 -18.64 15.48
CA LEU A 38 -22.77 -19.33 15.83
C LEU A 38 -22.81 -19.93 17.24
N ARG A 39 -23.81 -19.56 18.06
CA ARG A 39 -23.93 -19.91 19.48
C ARG A 39 -22.69 -19.47 20.27
N LEU A 40 -22.32 -18.21 20.09
CA LEU A 40 -21.19 -17.56 20.77
C LEU A 40 -21.73 -16.56 21.79
N GLU A 41 -21.16 -16.57 23.00
CA GLU A 41 -21.44 -15.55 24.01
C GLU A 41 -20.96 -14.17 23.55
N GLU A 42 -19.70 -14.11 23.09
CA GLU A 42 -19.09 -12.89 22.56
C GLU A 42 -18.24 -13.16 21.31
N LEU A 43 -18.20 -12.18 20.41
CA LEU A 43 -17.31 -12.18 19.26
C LEU A 43 -15.97 -11.61 19.67
N SER A 44 -14.88 -12.31 19.39
CA SER A 44 -13.53 -11.80 19.67
C SER A 44 -13.24 -10.55 18.85
N HIS A 45 -12.32 -9.70 19.32
CA HIS A 45 -11.90 -8.50 18.59
C HIS A 45 -11.38 -8.83 17.16
N LYS A 46 -10.74 -9.99 16.97
CA LYS A 46 -10.28 -10.43 15.65
C LYS A 46 -11.44 -10.82 14.72
N GLU A 47 -12.46 -11.49 15.23
CA GLU A 47 -13.65 -11.84 14.45
C GLU A 47 -14.46 -10.59 14.10
N GLN A 48 -14.68 -9.69 15.05
CA GLN A 48 -15.34 -8.41 14.77
C GLN A 48 -14.59 -7.59 13.71
N LYS A 49 -13.24 -7.53 13.82
CA LYS A 49 -12.39 -6.90 12.81
C LYS A 49 -12.57 -7.55 11.43
N LEU A 50 -12.58 -8.89 11.36
CA LEU A 50 -12.79 -9.61 10.10
C LEU A 50 -14.17 -9.33 9.51
N ILE A 51 -15.24 -9.41 10.32
CA ILE A 51 -16.62 -9.18 9.87
C ILE A 51 -16.75 -7.78 9.28
N LYS A 52 -16.27 -6.75 10.00
CA LYS A 52 -16.27 -5.37 9.50
C LYS A 52 -15.51 -5.25 8.17
N ILE A 53 -14.31 -5.85 8.06
CA ILE A 53 -13.53 -5.78 6.82
C ILE A 53 -14.23 -6.49 5.66
N LEU A 54 -14.79 -7.70 5.88
CA LEU A 54 -15.50 -8.44 4.84
C LEU A 54 -16.75 -7.69 4.37
N ASP A 55 -17.52 -7.13 5.32
CA ASP A 55 -18.72 -6.37 4.99
C ASP A 55 -18.37 -5.13 4.16
N PHE A 56 -17.38 -4.33 4.55
CA PHE A 56 -16.99 -3.15 3.76
C PHE A 56 -16.31 -3.50 2.43
N ALA A 57 -15.53 -4.59 2.39
CA ALA A 57 -14.85 -5.01 1.17
C ALA A 57 -15.84 -5.51 0.10
N GLN A 58 -16.83 -6.34 0.47
CA GLN A 58 -17.74 -7.01 -0.47
C GLN A 58 -17.01 -7.57 -1.71
N ILE A 59 -15.88 -8.23 -1.47
CA ILE A 59 -14.91 -8.58 -2.51
C ILE A 59 -15.51 -9.48 -3.60
N GLU A 60 -16.54 -10.24 -3.25
CA GLU A 60 -17.39 -11.03 -4.15
C GLU A 60 -17.92 -10.23 -5.34
N LYS A 61 -18.26 -8.94 -5.18
CA LYS A 61 -18.80 -8.11 -6.27
C LYS A 61 -17.82 -7.92 -7.43
N ASN A 62 -16.53 -8.06 -7.17
CA ASN A 62 -15.47 -7.91 -8.17
C ASN A 62 -15.10 -9.24 -8.86
N ILE A 63 -15.77 -10.33 -8.49
CA ILE A 63 -15.58 -11.64 -9.12
C ILE A 63 -16.58 -11.75 -10.26
N THR A 64 -16.09 -11.61 -11.48
CA THR A 64 -16.88 -11.83 -12.69
C THR A 64 -16.89 -13.31 -13.01
N VAL A 65 -18.06 -13.95 -12.84
CA VAL A 65 -18.27 -15.35 -13.20
C VAL A 65 -19.00 -15.37 -14.53
N VAL A 66 -18.28 -15.63 -15.61
CA VAL A 66 -18.89 -15.92 -16.92
C VAL A 66 -18.83 -17.43 -17.13
N SER A 67 -19.99 -18.08 -17.21
CA SER A 67 -20.04 -19.49 -17.61
C SER A 67 -21.25 -19.77 -18.48
N ILE A 68 -21.00 -20.41 -19.64
CA ILE A 68 -22.04 -20.90 -20.55
C ILE A 68 -22.56 -22.28 -20.08
N THR A 69 -21.79 -23.04 -19.31
CA THR A 69 -22.14 -24.43 -18.93
C THR A 69 -21.98 -24.71 -17.43
N ASN A 70 -20.76 -24.70 -16.89
CA ASN A 70 -20.50 -25.01 -15.47
C ASN A 70 -20.12 -23.75 -14.67
N THR A 71 -20.97 -23.38 -13.70
CA THR A 71 -20.69 -22.28 -12.77
C THR A 71 -19.47 -22.61 -11.90
N PRO A 72 -18.40 -21.83 -12.02
CA PRO A 72 -17.17 -22.07 -11.29
C PRO A 72 -17.30 -21.83 -9.76
N LYS A 73 -17.56 -22.90 -8.98
CA LYS A 73 -17.75 -22.88 -7.51
C LYS A 73 -16.53 -22.38 -6.70
N HIS A 74 -16.80 -21.86 -5.49
CA HIS A 74 -15.85 -21.49 -4.42
C HIS A 74 -15.03 -20.20 -4.59
N ARG A 75 -15.25 -19.39 -5.63
CA ARG A 75 -14.42 -18.19 -5.89
C ARG A 75 -14.62 -17.11 -4.84
N GLU A 76 -15.88 -16.86 -4.47
CA GLU A 76 -16.25 -15.85 -3.49
C GLU A 76 -15.71 -16.22 -2.11
N GLU A 77 -15.92 -17.46 -1.69
CA GLU A 77 -15.49 -17.98 -0.40
C GLU A 77 -13.97 -18.01 -0.28
N ILE A 78 -13.27 -18.40 -1.36
CA ILE A 78 -11.80 -18.32 -1.39
C ILE A 78 -11.31 -16.86 -1.34
N ALA A 79 -11.98 -15.92 -2.01
CA ALA A 79 -11.60 -14.51 -1.94
C ALA A 79 -11.79 -13.94 -0.52
N ARG A 80 -12.91 -14.25 0.15
CA ARG A 80 -13.14 -13.90 1.57
C ARG A 80 -12.10 -14.56 2.47
N ALA A 81 -11.73 -15.82 2.20
CA ALA A 81 -10.69 -16.52 2.93
C ALA A 81 -9.30 -15.87 2.78
N PHE A 82 -8.98 -15.26 1.64
CA PHE A 82 -7.73 -14.51 1.47
C PHE A 82 -7.71 -13.18 2.22
N ILE A 83 -8.85 -12.50 2.39
CA ILE A 83 -8.97 -11.38 3.33
C ILE A 83 -8.74 -11.90 4.75
N ALA A 84 -9.40 -12.99 5.14
CA ALA A 84 -9.22 -13.59 6.45
C ALA A 84 -7.78 -14.00 6.74
N LYS A 85 -7.09 -14.58 5.74
CA LYS A 85 -5.66 -14.91 5.80
C LYS A 85 -4.82 -13.68 6.16
N SER A 86 -5.12 -12.53 5.56
CA SER A 86 -4.44 -11.29 5.86
C SER A 86 -4.76 -10.81 7.28
N VAL A 87 -6.05 -10.68 7.64
CA VAL A 87 -6.49 -10.18 8.95
C VAL A 87 -5.99 -11.03 10.13
N TYR A 88 -5.87 -12.35 9.94
CA TYR A 88 -5.36 -13.28 10.96
C TYR A 88 -3.83 -13.45 10.91
N ASN A 89 -3.13 -12.67 10.09
CA ASN A 89 -1.68 -12.71 9.94
C ASN A 89 -1.10 -14.09 9.55
N MET A 90 -1.87 -14.87 8.78
CA MET A 90 -1.45 -16.21 8.36
C MET A 90 -0.50 -16.14 7.18
N GLN A 91 0.63 -16.85 7.25
CA GLN A 91 1.69 -16.75 6.26
C GLN A 91 1.41 -17.64 5.05
N THR A 92 1.04 -18.92 5.26
CA THR A 92 0.82 -19.87 4.17
C THR A 92 -0.65 -20.15 3.91
N THR A 93 -0.97 -20.68 2.72
CA THR A 93 -2.33 -21.13 2.38
C THR A 93 -2.71 -22.41 3.11
N ARG A 94 -1.71 -23.22 3.49
CA ARG A 94 -1.93 -24.42 4.29
C ARG A 94 -2.44 -24.06 5.68
N ASP A 95 -1.79 -23.10 6.35
CA ASP A 95 -2.22 -22.60 7.66
C ASP A 95 -3.68 -22.08 7.61
N LEU A 96 -4.04 -21.40 6.53
CA LEU A 96 -5.41 -20.94 6.29
C LEU A 96 -6.40 -22.12 6.19
N ILE A 97 -6.09 -23.12 5.38
CA ILE A 97 -6.96 -24.29 5.18
C ILE A 97 -7.11 -25.08 6.49
N ASP A 98 -6.02 -25.28 7.23
CA ASP A 98 -6.04 -25.99 8.50
C ASP A 98 -6.85 -25.21 9.54
N ARG A 99 -6.70 -23.88 9.59
CA ARG A 99 -7.52 -23.04 10.46
C ARG A 99 -9.00 -23.11 10.08
N LEU A 100 -9.35 -23.03 8.81
CA LEU A 100 -10.75 -23.15 8.34
C LEU A 100 -11.38 -24.51 8.71
N LYS A 101 -10.60 -25.59 8.71
CA LYS A 101 -11.09 -26.91 9.13
C LYS A 101 -11.34 -27.00 10.63
N ASN A 102 -10.53 -26.33 11.44
CA ASN A 102 -10.59 -26.41 12.90
C ASN A 102 -11.55 -25.38 13.51
N ASP A 103 -11.57 -24.17 12.97
CA ASP A 103 -12.33 -23.03 13.48
C ASP A 103 -13.68 -22.92 12.78
N ARG A 104 -14.78 -23.19 13.50
CA ARG A 104 -16.14 -23.10 12.96
C ARG A 104 -16.52 -21.67 12.59
N THR A 105 -16.19 -20.70 13.45
CA THR A 105 -16.56 -19.30 13.25
C THR A 105 -15.90 -18.77 11.99
N LEU A 106 -14.58 -18.91 11.89
CA LEU A 106 -13.84 -18.44 10.72
C LEU A 106 -14.34 -19.07 9.41
N ARG A 107 -14.66 -20.37 9.45
CA ARG A 107 -15.17 -21.12 8.29
C ARG A 107 -16.50 -20.55 7.80
N VAL A 108 -17.45 -20.33 8.70
CA VAL A 108 -18.77 -19.76 8.38
C VAL A 108 -18.63 -18.32 7.89
N LEU A 109 -17.79 -17.50 8.52
CA LEU A 109 -17.52 -16.12 8.08
C LEU A 109 -16.93 -16.05 6.67
N CYS A 110 -16.13 -17.04 6.27
CA CYS A 110 -15.62 -17.12 4.90
C CYS A 110 -16.65 -17.66 3.89
N GLY A 111 -17.77 -18.21 4.36
CA GLY A 111 -18.87 -18.70 3.52
C GLY A 111 -19.02 -20.22 3.43
N TRP A 112 -18.23 -21.01 4.19
CA TRP A 112 -18.37 -22.46 4.22
C TRP A 112 -19.17 -22.93 5.43
N ARG A 113 -20.18 -23.77 5.19
CA ARG A 113 -20.99 -24.37 6.28
C ARG A 113 -20.28 -25.59 6.87
N TYR A 114 -19.83 -26.52 6.02
CA TYR A 114 -19.23 -27.77 6.46
C TYR A 114 -17.73 -27.83 6.17
N LYS A 115 -17.02 -28.65 6.95
CA LYS A 115 -15.57 -28.88 6.76
C LYS A 115 -15.27 -29.54 5.42
N ASN A 116 -16.17 -30.41 4.95
CA ASN A 116 -16.02 -31.16 3.71
C ASN A 116 -16.17 -30.29 2.45
N ASP A 117 -16.77 -29.10 2.58
CA ASP A 117 -16.94 -28.15 1.47
C ASP A 117 -15.66 -27.37 1.17
N ILE A 118 -14.66 -27.42 2.08
CA ILE A 118 -13.40 -26.69 1.93
C ILE A 118 -12.59 -27.34 0.80
N PRO A 119 -12.27 -26.60 -0.28
CA PRO A 119 -11.52 -27.15 -1.39
C PRO A 119 -10.06 -27.49 -1.02
N SER A 120 -9.43 -28.33 -1.84
CA SER A 120 -8.01 -28.68 -1.68
C SER A 120 -7.06 -27.50 -1.90
N GLU A 121 -5.84 -27.60 -1.37
CA GLU A 121 -4.78 -26.58 -1.54
C GLU A 121 -4.51 -26.27 -3.02
N SER A 122 -4.57 -27.29 -3.90
CA SER A 122 -4.42 -27.11 -5.34
C SER A 122 -5.52 -26.25 -5.95
N LYS A 123 -6.76 -26.35 -5.46
CA LYS A 123 -7.89 -25.51 -5.91
C LYS A 123 -7.70 -24.07 -5.44
N PHE A 124 -7.30 -23.85 -4.18
CA PHE A 124 -6.95 -22.52 -3.68
C PHE A 124 -5.86 -21.85 -4.53
N SER A 125 -4.80 -22.59 -4.88
CA SER A 125 -3.71 -22.08 -5.72
C SER A 125 -4.19 -21.68 -7.12
N ARG A 126 -5.01 -22.52 -7.77
CA ARG A 126 -5.59 -22.22 -9.09
C ARG A 126 -6.50 -20.98 -9.05
N VAL A 127 -7.42 -20.92 -8.09
CA VAL A 127 -8.32 -19.78 -7.92
C VAL A 127 -7.53 -18.52 -7.60
N PHE A 128 -6.55 -18.57 -6.70
CA PHE A 128 -5.71 -17.41 -6.39
C PHE A 128 -4.97 -16.87 -7.62
N LYS A 129 -4.50 -17.74 -8.52
CA LYS A 129 -3.90 -17.33 -9.80
C LYS A 129 -4.89 -16.54 -10.65
N GLU A 130 -6.15 -16.98 -10.75
CA GLU A 130 -7.22 -16.27 -11.46
C GLU A 130 -7.53 -14.92 -10.81
N LEU A 131 -7.75 -14.91 -9.48
CA LEU A 131 -8.03 -13.69 -8.70
C LEU A 131 -6.89 -12.66 -8.84
N SER A 132 -5.64 -13.13 -8.86
CA SER A 132 -4.45 -12.29 -9.06
C SER A 132 -4.39 -11.68 -10.45
N ALA A 133 -4.77 -12.43 -11.49
CA ALA A 133 -4.82 -11.92 -12.86
C ALA A 133 -5.93 -10.86 -13.01
N LEU A 134 -7.07 -11.06 -12.35
CA LEU A 134 -8.20 -10.13 -12.33
C LEU A 134 -7.98 -8.89 -11.45
N LYS A 135 -6.94 -8.90 -10.60
CA LYS A 135 -6.60 -7.82 -9.66
C LYS A 135 -7.73 -7.45 -8.71
N ILE A 136 -8.49 -8.43 -8.24
CA ILE A 136 -9.74 -8.21 -7.49
C ILE A 136 -9.55 -7.35 -6.24
N ALA A 137 -8.48 -7.55 -5.48
CA ALA A 137 -8.22 -6.80 -4.25
C ALA A 137 -7.92 -5.32 -4.55
N GLN A 138 -7.21 -5.04 -5.66
CA GLN A 138 -6.89 -3.68 -6.09
C GLN A 138 -8.16 -2.94 -6.54
N LYS A 139 -9.00 -3.60 -7.34
CA LYS A 139 -10.31 -3.04 -7.75
C LYS A 139 -11.23 -2.78 -6.57
N THR A 140 -11.28 -3.71 -5.61
CA THR A 140 -12.09 -3.59 -4.40
C THR A 140 -11.59 -2.42 -3.54
N HIS A 141 -10.27 -2.27 -3.40
CA HIS A 141 -9.67 -1.15 -2.69
C HIS A 141 -9.98 0.20 -3.36
N GLU A 142 -9.85 0.28 -4.69
CA GLU A 142 -10.22 1.47 -5.45
C GLU A 142 -11.71 1.83 -5.30
N GLN A 143 -12.59 0.83 -5.32
CA GLN A 143 -14.02 1.02 -5.11
C GLN A 143 -14.32 1.55 -3.71
N PHE A 144 -13.71 0.95 -2.67
CA PHE A 144 -13.87 1.41 -1.29
C PHE A 144 -13.42 2.86 -1.11
N VAL A 145 -12.23 3.21 -1.61
CA VAL A 145 -11.72 4.59 -1.54
C VAL A 145 -12.65 5.56 -2.27
N LYS A 146 -13.13 5.19 -3.47
CA LYS A 146 -14.04 6.01 -4.26
C LYS A 146 -15.38 6.25 -3.54
N GLU A 147 -15.89 5.24 -2.83
CA GLU A 147 -17.19 5.29 -2.18
C GLU A 147 -17.16 6.06 -0.85
N TYR A 148 -16.11 5.87 -0.04
CA TYR A 148 -16.09 6.36 1.34
C TYR A 148 -15.12 7.52 1.59
N LEU A 149 -14.03 7.62 0.83
CA LEU A 149 -12.92 8.55 1.13
C LEU A 149 -12.71 9.64 0.09
N ARG A 150 -13.33 9.52 -1.09
CA ARG A 150 -13.14 10.45 -2.22
C ARG A 150 -13.44 11.91 -1.88
N ASP A 151 -14.51 12.13 -1.12
CA ASP A 151 -14.99 13.46 -0.76
C ASP A 151 -14.28 14.02 0.50
N THR A 152 -13.42 13.22 1.13
CA THR A 152 -12.64 13.64 2.29
C THR A 152 -11.40 14.39 1.83
N LEU A 153 -11.21 15.60 2.37
CA LEU A 153 -9.96 16.34 2.22
C LEU A 153 -8.95 15.85 3.25
N PHE A 154 -7.82 15.35 2.76
CA PHE A 154 -6.67 15.00 3.58
C PHE A 154 -5.67 16.16 3.61
N PHE A 155 -4.88 16.27 4.67
CA PHE A 155 -3.78 17.22 4.74
C PHE A 155 -2.53 16.63 4.10
N TYR A 156 -2.16 15.40 4.48
CA TYR A 156 -0.88 14.82 4.10
C TYR A 156 -1.04 13.59 3.23
N ASN A 157 -0.09 13.41 2.31
CA ASN A 157 0.20 12.18 1.61
C ASN A 157 1.67 11.83 1.82
N ALA A 158 1.95 10.83 2.64
CA ALA A 158 3.30 10.33 2.88
C ALA A 158 3.59 9.13 1.99
N SER A 159 4.73 9.16 1.29
CA SER A 159 5.16 8.05 0.43
C SER A 159 6.49 7.45 0.87
N ASP A 160 6.56 6.12 0.87
CA ASP A 160 7.77 5.36 1.20
C ASP A 160 7.73 3.95 0.59
N ALA A 161 8.91 3.37 0.43
CA ALA A 161 9.13 2.05 -0.14
C ALA A 161 9.61 1.06 0.93
N THR A 162 8.96 -0.09 1.04
CA THR A 162 9.36 -1.15 1.95
C THR A 162 9.90 -2.38 1.23
N LYS A 163 10.94 -2.99 1.78
CA LYS A 163 11.55 -4.21 1.23
C LYS A 163 10.59 -5.39 1.34
N ILE A 164 10.42 -6.14 0.25
CA ILE A 164 9.64 -7.37 0.19
C ILE A 164 10.58 -8.52 -0.20
N PRO A 165 11.13 -9.26 0.77
CA PRO A 165 12.00 -10.39 0.49
C PRO A 165 11.19 -11.52 -0.15
N LEU A 166 11.69 -12.09 -1.24
CA LEU A 166 11.06 -13.20 -1.94
C LEU A 166 11.98 -14.41 -1.99
N ARG A 167 11.38 -15.60 -1.96
CA ARG A 167 12.06 -16.89 -2.08
C ARG A 167 12.14 -17.32 -3.53
N GLU A 168 12.64 -16.43 -4.38
CA GLU A 168 12.79 -16.64 -5.82
C GLU A 168 14.20 -16.26 -6.27
N LYS A 169 14.69 -16.92 -7.34
CA LYS A 169 15.94 -16.49 -7.95
C LYS A 169 15.74 -15.13 -8.64
N PRO A 170 16.67 -14.18 -8.47
CA PRO A 170 16.60 -12.91 -9.17
C PRO A 170 16.81 -13.14 -10.67
N VAL A 171 16.18 -12.32 -11.50
CA VAL A 171 16.40 -12.37 -12.94
C VAL A 171 17.85 -11.96 -13.22
N LYS A 172 18.56 -12.79 -13.98
CA LYS A 172 19.94 -12.51 -14.38
C LYS A 172 19.91 -11.35 -15.36
N VAL A 173 20.41 -10.19 -14.93
CA VAL A 173 20.65 -9.06 -15.83
C VAL A 173 21.92 -9.36 -16.61
N GLU A 174 21.81 -9.55 -17.91
CA GLU A 174 22.98 -9.58 -18.79
C GLU A 174 23.61 -8.19 -18.77
N LYS A 175 24.77 -8.10 -18.11
CA LYS A 175 25.54 -6.85 -18.11
C LYS A 175 26.18 -6.73 -19.49
N GLU A 176 25.68 -5.83 -20.31
CA GLU A 176 26.43 -5.39 -21.49
C GLU A 176 27.83 -4.95 -21.05
N LYS A 177 28.85 -5.40 -21.78
CA LYS A 177 30.25 -5.06 -21.46
C LYS A 177 30.43 -3.55 -21.67
N PHE A 178 30.32 -2.79 -20.58
CA PHE A 178 30.49 -1.35 -20.62
C PHE A 178 31.92 -1.02 -21.05
N LYS A 179 32.08 -0.43 -22.24
CA LYS A 179 33.36 0.15 -22.65
C LYS A 179 33.62 1.36 -21.73
N PRO A 180 34.71 1.40 -20.96
CA PRO A 180 34.97 2.52 -20.06
C PRO A 180 35.02 3.81 -20.87
N LYS A 181 34.22 4.82 -20.46
CA LYS A 181 34.26 6.14 -21.08
C LYS A 181 35.68 6.69 -20.92
N ARG A 182 36.32 7.10 -22.02
CA ARG A 182 37.62 7.77 -21.97
C ARG A 182 37.47 9.04 -21.13
N ARG A 183 38.29 9.17 -20.08
CA ARG A 183 38.36 10.39 -19.25
C ARG A 183 38.95 11.52 -20.11
N GLY A 184 38.24 12.63 -20.26
CA GLY A 184 38.72 13.81 -21.00
C GLY A 184 37.64 14.57 -21.78
N ARG A 185 38.03 15.71 -22.35
CA ARG A 185 37.21 16.49 -23.30
C ARG A 185 37.01 15.66 -24.58
N PRO A 186 35.79 15.57 -25.14
CA PRO A 186 35.58 14.86 -26.41
C PRO A 186 36.46 15.50 -27.50
N LYS A 187 36.97 14.68 -28.43
CA LYS A 187 37.76 15.22 -29.55
C LYS A 187 36.88 16.18 -30.38
N LYS A 188 37.49 17.21 -30.97
CA LYS A 188 36.78 18.18 -31.82
C LYS A 188 36.12 17.41 -32.98
N GLY A 189 34.78 17.36 -33.00
CA GLY A 189 33.98 16.56 -33.97
C GLY A 189 33.36 15.27 -33.42
N GLU A 190 33.66 14.87 -32.18
CA GLU A 190 33.11 13.67 -31.55
C GLU A 190 31.78 14.00 -30.83
N THR A 191 30.65 13.71 -31.48
CA THR A 191 29.33 13.73 -30.84
C THR A 191 29.23 12.58 -29.85
N ARG A 192 29.22 12.89 -28.54
CA ARG A 192 28.88 11.91 -27.51
C ARG A 192 27.45 11.44 -27.75
N GLU A 193 27.25 10.12 -27.78
CA GLU A 193 25.90 9.56 -27.78
C GLU A 193 25.11 10.16 -26.61
N PRO A 194 23.88 10.66 -26.86
CA PRO A 194 23.06 11.23 -25.82
C PRO A 194 22.83 10.18 -24.72
N THR A 195 23.05 10.58 -23.48
CA THR A 195 22.78 9.71 -22.33
C THR A 195 21.32 9.31 -22.34
N THR A 196 21.05 8.00 -22.30
CA THR A 196 19.69 7.47 -22.15
C THR A 196 19.01 8.15 -20.96
N PRO A 197 17.85 8.79 -21.15
CA PRO A 197 17.16 9.50 -20.08
C PRO A 197 16.80 8.53 -18.96
N SER A 198 16.88 9.00 -17.72
CA SER A 198 16.44 8.21 -16.57
C SER A 198 14.94 7.91 -16.66
N ILE A 199 14.47 6.83 -16.01
CA ILE A 199 13.04 6.49 -15.97
C ILE A 199 12.21 7.69 -15.51
N LEU A 200 12.68 8.41 -14.49
CA LEU A 200 12.00 9.59 -13.96
C LEU A 200 11.84 10.71 -15.00
N GLN A 201 12.85 10.94 -15.85
CA GLN A 201 12.77 11.92 -16.93
C GLN A 201 11.82 11.47 -18.03
N GLN A 202 11.85 10.18 -18.41
CA GLN A 202 10.92 9.64 -19.40
C GLN A 202 9.47 9.72 -18.94
N GLN A 203 9.22 9.59 -17.63
CA GLN A 203 7.89 9.67 -17.05
C GLN A 203 7.31 11.09 -17.04
N GLU A 204 8.13 12.14 -17.14
CA GLU A 204 7.67 13.53 -17.07
C GLU A 204 6.70 13.87 -18.21
N ASP A 205 6.96 13.35 -19.40
CA ASP A 205 6.12 13.56 -20.58
C ASP A 205 4.90 12.63 -20.63
N MET A 206 4.81 11.66 -19.72
CA MET A 206 3.73 10.68 -19.69
C MET A 206 2.53 11.20 -18.91
N LYS A 207 1.33 11.01 -19.47
CA LYS A 207 0.07 11.46 -18.83
C LYS A 207 -0.54 10.40 -17.91
N THR A 208 -0.39 9.12 -18.26
CA THR A 208 -1.10 8.04 -17.54
C THR A 208 -0.19 7.25 -16.62
N THR A 209 -0.71 6.88 -15.44
CA THR A 209 -0.03 5.99 -14.48
C THR A 209 0.40 4.67 -15.14
N LYS A 210 -0.45 4.11 -16.02
CA LYS A 210 -0.16 2.85 -16.73
C LYS A 210 1.08 2.97 -17.63
N GLN A 211 1.25 4.08 -18.34
CA GLN A 211 2.44 4.34 -19.14
C GLN A 211 3.67 4.48 -18.25
N MET A 212 3.59 5.28 -17.18
CA MET A 212 4.70 5.45 -16.23
C MET A 212 5.17 4.11 -15.64
N LEU A 213 4.22 3.23 -15.30
CA LEU A 213 4.51 1.91 -14.73
C LEU A 213 5.04 0.90 -15.75
N SER A 214 4.82 1.09 -17.06
CA SER A 214 5.41 0.21 -18.08
C SER A 214 6.94 0.31 -18.13
N LEU A 215 7.51 1.42 -17.64
CA LEU A 215 8.96 1.61 -17.50
C LEU A 215 9.52 0.96 -16.22
N VAL A 216 8.66 0.58 -15.28
CA VAL A 216 9.05 0.05 -13.97
C VAL A 216 9.02 -1.47 -14.00
N SER A 217 10.19 -2.10 -13.85
CA SER A 217 10.25 -3.56 -13.78
C SER A 217 9.61 -4.08 -12.49
N THR A 218 8.76 -5.10 -12.64
CA THR A 218 8.16 -5.84 -11.52
C THR A 218 8.86 -7.17 -11.25
N GLN A 219 9.93 -7.47 -11.98
CA GLN A 219 10.62 -8.75 -11.87
C GLN A 219 11.42 -8.84 -10.56
N CYS A 220 11.61 -10.06 -10.05
CA CYS A 220 12.43 -10.30 -8.87
C CYS A 220 13.87 -9.85 -9.13
N GLY A 221 14.37 -8.93 -8.30
CA GLY A 221 15.69 -8.34 -8.43
C GLY A 221 16.47 -8.39 -7.11
N VAL A 222 17.66 -7.78 -7.11
CA VAL A 222 18.49 -7.63 -5.91
C VAL A 222 18.45 -6.17 -5.48
N GLY A 223 18.02 -5.93 -4.25
CA GLY A 223 18.06 -4.63 -3.59
C GLY A 223 19.26 -4.52 -2.67
N ARG A 224 19.72 -3.29 -2.45
CA ARG A 224 20.79 -2.95 -1.50
C ARG A 224 20.39 -1.69 -0.73
N LYS A 225 20.50 -1.73 0.60
CA LYS A 225 20.23 -0.59 1.48
C LYS A 225 21.35 -0.48 2.51
N GLN A 226 21.80 0.73 2.77
CA GLN A 226 22.71 0.99 3.88
C GLN A 226 21.88 1.19 5.17
N ASN A 227 22.24 0.49 6.24
CA ASN A 227 21.60 0.65 7.54
C ASN A 227 22.20 1.84 8.31
N SER A 228 21.58 2.20 9.43
CA SER A 228 22.02 3.31 10.29
C SER A 228 23.43 3.11 10.88
N LYS A 229 23.89 1.86 10.95
CA LYS A 229 25.25 1.49 11.41
C LYS A 229 26.30 1.56 10.29
N GLY A 230 25.90 1.97 9.08
CA GLY A 230 26.78 2.10 7.91
C GLY A 230 26.97 0.80 7.11
N ASN A 231 26.41 -0.34 7.55
CA ASN A 231 26.53 -1.62 6.87
C ASN A 231 25.51 -1.76 5.74
N PHE A 232 25.88 -2.47 4.67
CA PHE A 232 24.98 -2.76 3.57
C PHE A 232 24.22 -4.06 3.81
N GLU A 233 22.89 -3.95 3.84
CA GLU A 233 21.99 -5.09 3.73
C GLU A 233 21.62 -5.29 2.26
N THR A 234 21.65 -6.54 1.80
CA THR A 234 21.16 -6.93 0.47
C THR A 234 20.00 -7.89 0.61
N TRP A 235 19.02 -7.78 -0.27
CA TRP A 235 17.89 -8.71 -0.30
C TRP A 235 17.50 -9.05 -1.73
N ILE A 236 16.94 -10.24 -1.90
CA ILE A 236 16.40 -10.71 -3.17
C ILE A 236 14.87 -10.58 -3.07
N GLY A 237 14.24 -9.97 -4.07
CA GLY A 237 12.79 -9.84 -4.14
C GLY A 237 12.32 -8.56 -4.80
N GLY A 238 11.37 -7.90 -4.14
CA GLY A 238 10.74 -6.67 -4.61
C GLY A 238 10.75 -5.55 -3.57
N LYS A 239 10.02 -4.49 -3.92
CA LYS A 239 9.65 -3.38 -3.05
C LYS A 239 8.15 -3.12 -3.20
N LEU A 240 7.52 -2.72 -2.11
CA LEU A 240 6.18 -2.17 -2.13
C LEU A 240 6.28 -0.68 -1.81
N HIS A 241 5.82 0.14 -2.74
CA HIS A 241 5.74 1.58 -2.59
C HIS A 241 4.31 1.94 -2.24
N ILE A 242 4.10 2.63 -1.12
CA ILE A 242 2.76 3.00 -0.66
C ILE A 242 2.65 4.51 -0.51
N SER A 243 1.46 5.03 -0.78
CA SER A 243 1.03 6.39 -0.47
C SER A 243 -0.05 6.31 0.59
N VAL A 244 0.20 6.96 1.72
CA VAL A 244 -0.61 6.90 2.94
C VAL A 244 -1.06 8.30 3.28
N VAL A 245 -2.35 8.46 3.54
CA VAL A 245 -2.94 9.73 3.98
C VAL A 245 -3.20 9.74 5.49
N ASP A 246 -3.72 10.85 6.00
CA ASP A 246 -4.06 11.01 7.41
C ASP A 246 -4.87 9.83 7.97
N GLY A 247 -4.63 9.52 9.25
CA GLY A 247 -5.23 8.35 9.90
C GLY A 247 -4.55 7.02 9.55
N ASP A 248 -3.33 7.05 9.01
CA ASP A 248 -2.57 5.85 8.62
C ASP A 248 -3.30 5.00 7.54
N ILE A 249 -3.98 5.67 6.60
CA ILE A 249 -4.81 5.02 5.56
C ILE A 249 -4.04 4.89 4.25
N PRO A 250 -3.69 3.67 3.78
CA PRO A 250 -3.06 3.48 2.47
C PRO A 250 -4.06 3.66 1.32
N ILE A 251 -3.78 4.60 0.42
CA ILE A 251 -4.64 4.95 -0.74
C ILE A 251 -4.12 4.37 -2.05
N THR A 252 -2.80 4.29 -2.20
CA THR A 252 -2.16 3.71 -3.39
C THR A 252 -1.03 2.80 -2.95
N ALA A 253 -0.90 1.65 -3.63
CA ALA A 253 0.19 0.72 -3.42
C ALA A 253 0.67 0.18 -4.77
N ILE A 254 1.97 0.29 -5.04
CA ILE A 254 2.60 -0.14 -6.29
C ILE A 254 3.75 -1.09 -5.96
N TYR A 255 3.75 -2.26 -6.57
CA TYR A 255 4.81 -3.25 -6.43
C TYR A 255 5.86 -3.09 -7.55
N SER A 256 7.14 -3.16 -7.19
CA SER A 256 8.26 -3.15 -8.14
C SER A 256 9.31 -4.20 -7.78
N GLY A 257 10.24 -4.46 -8.70
CA GLY A 257 11.47 -5.21 -8.42
C GLY A 257 12.36 -4.48 -7.41
N ALA A 258 13.20 -5.23 -6.69
CA ALA A 258 14.05 -4.67 -5.64
C ALA A 258 15.17 -3.74 -6.17
N ASN A 259 15.51 -3.86 -7.45
CA ASN A 259 16.50 -3.05 -8.14
C ASN A 259 15.95 -1.69 -8.60
N VAL A 260 14.63 -1.48 -8.55
CA VAL A 260 14.01 -0.20 -8.94
C VAL A 260 14.32 0.86 -7.88
N HIS A 261 14.74 2.04 -8.35
CA HIS A 261 14.96 3.20 -7.50
C HIS A 261 13.62 3.84 -7.11
N ASP A 262 13.50 4.30 -5.87
CA ASP A 262 12.21 4.72 -5.29
C ASP A 262 11.64 5.95 -6.02
N SER A 263 12.51 6.87 -6.46
CA SER A 263 12.12 8.02 -7.28
C SER A 263 11.42 7.65 -8.60
N SER A 264 11.70 6.47 -9.19
CA SER A 264 11.06 6.00 -10.42
C SER A 264 9.59 5.62 -10.24
N VAL A 265 9.11 5.54 -8.99
CA VAL A 265 7.72 5.20 -8.65
C VAL A 265 6.99 6.41 -8.03
N ALA A 266 7.68 7.53 -7.84
CA ALA A 266 7.14 8.74 -7.22
C ALA A 266 5.99 9.37 -8.02
N LEU A 267 6.23 9.63 -9.32
CA LEU A 267 5.24 10.22 -10.23
C LEU A 267 3.98 9.35 -10.35
N PRO A 268 4.07 8.02 -10.60
CA PRO A 268 2.86 7.20 -10.64
C PRO A 268 2.14 7.14 -9.29
N LEU A 269 2.84 7.15 -8.14
CA LEU A 269 2.19 7.20 -6.83
C LEU A 269 1.39 8.49 -6.62
N ILE A 270 2.00 9.65 -6.89
CA ILE A 270 1.35 10.95 -6.77
C ILE A 270 0.15 11.03 -7.73
N ASN A 271 0.35 10.71 -9.01
CA ASN A 271 -0.69 10.77 -10.03
C ASN A 271 -1.90 9.87 -9.67
N GLU A 272 -1.65 8.66 -9.18
CA GLU A 272 -2.72 7.73 -8.84
C GLU A 272 -3.46 8.13 -7.56
N THR A 273 -2.74 8.63 -6.56
CA THR A 273 -3.34 9.08 -5.29
C THR A 273 -4.21 10.31 -5.51
N SER A 274 -3.73 11.28 -6.31
CA SER A 274 -4.46 12.51 -6.67
C SER A 274 -5.77 12.24 -7.41
N LYS A 275 -5.86 11.12 -8.14
CA LYS A 275 -7.10 10.70 -8.82
C LYS A 275 -8.14 10.13 -7.85
N LYS A 276 -7.69 9.59 -6.71
CA LYS A 276 -8.53 8.86 -5.76
C LYS A 276 -9.06 9.78 -4.66
N VAL A 277 -8.21 10.65 -4.12
CA VAL A 277 -8.52 11.52 -2.98
C VAL A 277 -7.87 12.89 -3.15
N SER A 278 -8.44 13.90 -2.48
CA SER A 278 -7.88 15.25 -2.45
C SER A 278 -6.96 15.41 -1.23
N TYR A 279 -5.77 15.98 -1.43
CA TYR A 279 -4.85 16.25 -0.33
C TYR A 279 -3.97 17.49 -0.60
N LEU A 280 -3.27 17.99 0.42
CA LEU A 280 -2.55 19.27 0.34
C LEU A 280 -1.02 19.15 0.26
N TYR A 281 -0.42 18.22 1.02
CA TYR A 281 1.04 18.11 1.16
C TYR A 281 1.55 16.73 0.75
N ASP A 282 2.59 16.68 -0.10
CA ASP A 282 3.34 15.45 -0.39
C ASP A 282 4.57 15.36 0.51
N LEU A 283 4.67 14.31 1.35
CA LEU A 283 5.76 14.10 2.31
C LEU A 283 6.66 12.93 1.88
N GLN A 284 7.95 13.16 1.65
CA GLN A 284 8.89 12.13 1.15
C GLN A 284 10.33 12.28 1.70
N ASP A 285 11.15 11.22 1.69
CA ASP A 285 12.59 11.32 2.06
C ASP A 285 13.44 11.90 0.93
N ALA A 286 14.72 12.13 1.28
CA ALA A 286 15.82 12.41 0.39
C ALA A 286 16.03 11.41 -0.76
N GLY A 287 15.46 10.20 -0.70
CA GLY A 287 15.44 9.26 -1.82
C GLY A 287 14.56 9.74 -2.99
N TYR A 288 13.60 10.63 -2.70
CA TYR A 288 12.71 11.26 -3.67
C TYR A 288 13.15 12.68 -4.05
N ASP A 289 14.32 13.15 -3.61
CA ASP A 289 14.76 14.52 -3.86
C ASP A 289 15.12 14.76 -5.35
N SER A 290 14.15 15.31 -6.08
CA SER A 290 14.26 15.69 -7.48
C SER A 290 13.34 16.86 -7.81
N ASN A 291 13.82 17.79 -8.64
CA ASN A 291 13.01 18.91 -9.14
C ASN A 291 11.81 18.40 -9.93
N ILE A 292 11.97 17.33 -10.72
CA ILE A 292 10.88 16.71 -11.50
C ILE A 292 9.72 16.30 -10.58
N ILE A 293 10.02 15.71 -9.42
CA ILE A 293 8.99 15.27 -8.46
C ILE A 293 8.32 16.48 -7.81
N ARG A 294 9.09 17.50 -7.42
CA ARG A 294 8.57 18.74 -6.83
C ARG A 294 7.68 19.49 -7.80
N ASP A 295 8.09 19.60 -9.06
CA ASP A 295 7.36 20.31 -10.10
C ASP A 295 6.09 19.53 -10.49
N PHE A 296 6.14 18.20 -10.54
CA PHE A 296 4.97 17.36 -10.75
C PHE A 296 3.93 17.51 -9.63
N SER A 297 4.36 17.50 -8.37
CA SER A 297 3.50 17.74 -7.19
C SER A 297 2.85 19.13 -7.26
N LYS A 298 3.62 20.18 -7.56
CA LYS A 298 3.10 21.55 -7.74
C LYS A 298 2.12 21.69 -8.91
N LYS A 299 2.36 21.00 -10.03
CA LYS A 299 1.43 20.97 -11.18
C LYS A 299 0.05 20.42 -10.80
N LEU A 300 -0.03 19.57 -9.77
CA LEU A 300 -1.28 19.05 -9.21
C LEU A 300 -1.81 19.88 -8.03
N ASN A 301 -1.27 21.08 -7.81
CA ASN A 301 -1.61 21.99 -6.70
C ASN A 301 -1.27 21.44 -5.30
N HIS A 302 -0.31 20.53 -5.20
CA HIS A 302 0.18 20.05 -3.91
C HIS A 302 1.45 20.77 -3.49
N ARG A 303 1.73 20.76 -2.18
CA ARG A 303 2.96 21.30 -1.61
C ARG A 303 3.94 20.17 -1.27
N PRO A 304 5.06 20.01 -2.02
CA PRO A 304 6.04 18.97 -1.75
C PRO A 304 6.97 19.34 -0.59
N LEU A 305 6.96 18.54 0.48
CA LEU A 305 7.90 18.57 1.59
C LEU A 305 8.80 17.32 1.52
N ILE A 306 9.90 17.47 0.78
CA ILE A 306 10.87 16.40 0.51
C ILE A 306 12.21 16.77 1.16
N ASP A 307 12.76 15.87 1.95
CA ASP A 307 14.10 16.02 2.54
C ASP A 307 15.16 16.24 1.44
N ILE A 308 16.13 17.11 1.73
CA ILE A 308 17.20 17.43 0.78
C ILE A 308 18.24 16.31 0.81
N ASN A 309 18.60 15.79 -0.36
CA ASN A 309 19.70 14.86 -0.51
C ASN A 309 21.00 15.64 -0.79
N PRO A 310 21.98 15.65 0.14
CA PRO A 310 23.22 16.40 -0.05
C PRO A 310 24.07 15.92 -1.24
N LYS A 311 23.81 14.71 -1.76
CA LYS A 311 24.61 14.07 -2.81
C LYS A 311 26.11 14.19 -2.48
N ASN A 312 26.91 14.70 -3.42
CA ASN A 312 28.35 14.95 -3.25
C ASN A 312 28.71 16.43 -2.99
N SER A 313 27.72 17.32 -2.84
CA SER A 313 27.98 18.75 -2.65
C SER A 313 28.39 19.04 -1.20
N LYS A 314 29.53 19.72 -1.01
CA LYS A 314 29.98 20.20 0.30
C LYS A 314 29.07 21.32 0.82
N GLU A 315 28.71 22.26 -0.05
CA GLU A 315 27.83 23.39 0.29
C GLU A 315 26.45 22.95 0.79
N LEU A 316 25.85 21.92 0.16
CA LEU A 316 24.56 21.40 0.62
C LEU A 316 24.68 20.70 1.98
N LYS A 317 25.80 20.00 2.25
CA LYS A 317 26.04 19.39 3.55
C LYS A 317 26.18 20.44 4.64
N GLU A 318 26.92 21.51 4.36
CA GLU A 318 27.09 22.65 5.26
C GLU A 318 25.75 23.36 5.52
N LYS A 319 24.95 23.62 4.48
CA LYS A 319 23.59 24.18 4.63
C LYS A 319 22.69 23.29 5.49
N ILE A 320 22.67 21.98 5.26
CA ILE A 320 21.87 21.05 6.06
C ILE A 320 22.35 21.03 7.52
N GLN A 321 23.66 21.10 7.75
CA GLN A 321 24.24 21.14 9.09
C GLN A 321 23.85 22.43 9.82
N LEU A 322 23.94 23.58 9.15
CA LEU A 322 23.49 24.88 9.68
C LEU A 322 22.01 24.84 10.07
N ILE A 323 21.13 24.33 9.18
CA ILE A 323 19.69 24.21 9.47
C ILE A 323 19.44 23.31 10.70
N LYS A 324 20.21 22.22 10.84
CA LYS A 324 20.11 21.33 12.01
C LYS A 324 20.55 22.02 13.30
N ASP A 325 21.63 22.78 13.24
CA ASP A 325 22.18 23.47 14.41
C ASP A 325 21.30 24.66 14.82
N GLU A 326 20.73 25.39 13.86
CA GLU A 326 19.66 26.36 14.10
C GLU A 326 18.45 25.72 14.77
N LYS A 327 17.93 24.61 14.23
CA LYS A 327 16.80 23.88 14.82
C LYS A 327 17.05 23.47 16.27
N LYS A 328 18.28 23.03 16.60
CA LYS A 328 18.67 22.70 17.98
C LYS A 328 18.65 23.94 18.87
N LYS A 329 19.19 25.07 18.42
CA LYS A 329 19.18 26.34 19.15
C LYS A 329 17.77 26.87 19.38
N PHE A 330 16.91 26.88 18.36
CA PHE A 330 15.51 27.29 18.50
C PHE A 330 14.73 26.41 19.48
N LYS A 331 14.99 25.10 19.50
CA LYS A 331 14.39 24.17 20.46
C LYS A 331 14.81 24.49 21.91
N ILE A 332 16.07 24.87 22.14
CA ILE A 332 16.56 25.28 23.47
C ILE A 332 15.87 26.57 23.93
N LEU A 333 15.57 27.47 22.99
CA LEU A 333 14.97 28.78 23.26
C LEU A 333 13.43 28.75 23.34
N ASN A 334 12.79 27.58 23.30
CA ASN A 334 11.32 27.42 23.22
C ASN A 334 10.64 28.24 22.10
N LEU A 335 11.40 28.57 21.04
CA LEU A 335 10.85 29.24 19.88
C LEU A 335 10.20 28.19 18.97
N THR A 336 8.97 28.47 18.51
CA THR A 336 8.20 27.55 17.68
C THR A 336 8.94 27.27 16.37
N GLN A 337 9.02 25.99 16.01
CA GLN A 337 9.56 25.56 14.72
C GLN A 337 8.71 26.09 13.56
N SER A 338 9.31 26.16 12.37
CA SER A 338 8.54 26.35 11.14
C SER A 338 7.43 25.30 11.05
N LEU A 339 6.22 25.71 10.65
CA LEU A 339 5.08 24.81 10.46
C LEU A 339 5.46 23.60 9.57
N ASP A 340 6.34 23.82 8.59
CA ASP A 340 6.88 22.79 7.69
C ASP A 340 7.53 21.62 8.42
N THR A 341 8.19 21.85 9.55
CA THR A 341 8.79 20.76 10.35
C THR A 341 7.71 19.91 11.02
N HIS A 342 6.64 20.55 11.52
CA HIS A 342 5.49 19.82 12.08
C HIS A 342 4.77 19.00 11.01
N HIS A 343 4.52 19.60 9.84
CA HIS A 343 3.94 18.89 8.68
C HIS A 343 4.82 17.70 8.27
N TYR A 344 6.14 17.89 8.19
CA TYR A 344 7.06 16.82 7.79
C TYR A 344 7.08 15.65 8.78
N ASN A 345 6.96 15.90 10.09
CA ASN A 345 6.95 14.83 11.10
C ASN A 345 5.77 13.84 10.92
N GLN A 346 4.69 14.27 10.26
CA GLN A 346 3.57 13.40 9.94
C GLN A 346 3.94 12.30 8.95
N ARG A 347 5.07 12.43 8.23
CA ARG A 347 5.59 11.41 7.33
C ARG A 347 5.75 10.04 8.00
N SER A 348 6.01 9.99 9.31
CA SER A 348 6.06 8.76 10.11
C SER A 348 4.84 7.83 9.96
N MET A 349 3.69 8.34 9.48
CA MET A 349 2.50 7.54 9.15
C MET A 349 2.79 6.40 8.17
N VAL A 350 3.61 6.65 7.14
CA VAL A 350 3.89 5.63 6.13
C VAL A 350 4.74 4.50 6.70
N GLU A 351 5.65 4.83 7.62
CA GLU A 351 6.48 3.86 8.34
C GLU A 351 5.62 3.00 9.29
N ARG A 352 4.66 3.63 9.99
CA ARG A 352 3.69 2.91 10.83
C ARG A 352 2.86 1.93 10.00
N VAL A 353 2.34 2.36 8.85
CA VAL A 353 1.57 1.48 7.94
C VAL A 353 2.44 0.35 7.39
N ASN A 354 3.67 0.63 6.98
CA ASN A 354 4.61 -0.39 6.51
C ASN A 354 4.90 -1.44 7.59
N LYS A 355 5.08 -1.01 8.84
CA LYS A 355 5.25 -1.91 9.99
C LYS A 355 3.98 -2.73 10.23
N TYR A 356 2.83 -2.06 10.29
CA TYR A 356 1.53 -2.68 10.54
C TYR A 356 1.17 -3.74 9.49
N LEU A 357 1.42 -3.45 8.21
CA LEU A 357 1.21 -4.37 7.11
C LEU A 357 2.03 -5.66 7.28
N LYS A 358 3.29 -5.53 7.71
CA LYS A 358 4.22 -6.67 7.87
C LYS A 358 3.92 -7.49 9.12
N GLU A 359 3.66 -6.83 10.24
CA GLU A 359 3.50 -7.47 11.54
C GLU A 359 2.10 -8.06 11.75
N ASP A 360 1.05 -7.42 11.25
CA ASP A 360 -0.34 -7.79 11.56
C ASP A 360 -1.15 -8.34 10.38
N PHE A 361 -0.71 -8.13 9.13
CA PHE A 361 -1.50 -8.47 7.93
C PHE A 361 -0.90 -9.56 7.03
N GLY A 362 0.05 -10.35 7.54
CA GLY A 362 0.58 -11.51 6.84
C GLY A 362 1.55 -11.17 5.70
N CYS A 363 2.09 -9.94 5.67
CA CYS A 363 2.99 -9.48 4.61
C CYS A 363 4.48 -9.48 5.01
N SER A 364 4.84 -10.10 6.15
CA SER A 364 6.24 -10.27 6.55
C SER A 364 6.98 -11.26 5.65
N ASN A 365 6.39 -12.43 5.40
CA ASN A 365 6.98 -13.49 4.56
C ASN A 365 6.03 -13.91 3.44
N ILE A 366 6.46 -13.71 2.19
CA ILE A 366 5.64 -14.06 1.01
C ILE A 366 6.11 -15.38 0.41
N TYR A 367 5.22 -16.38 0.44
CA TYR A 367 5.44 -17.73 -0.11
C TYR A 367 4.86 -17.90 -1.53
N TYR A 368 4.75 -16.81 -2.29
CA TYR A 368 4.18 -16.80 -3.62
C TYR A 368 5.25 -16.54 -4.67
N LYS A 369 5.22 -17.32 -5.74
CA LYS A 369 6.09 -17.13 -6.90
C LYS A 369 5.44 -16.21 -7.95
N GLY A 370 6.12 -15.19 -8.43
CA GLY A 370 5.74 -14.33 -9.55
C GLY A 370 5.09 -13.00 -9.14
N ALA A 371 5.49 -11.93 -9.82
CA ALA A 371 5.15 -10.56 -9.49
C ALA A 371 3.65 -10.29 -9.34
N THR A 372 2.82 -10.83 -10.23
CA THR A 372 1.35 -10.64 -10.19
C THR A 372 0.72 -11.21 -8.93
N LYS A 373 1.15 -12.41 -8.53
CA LYS A 373 0.69 -13.06 -7.30
C LYS A 373 1.19 -12.34 -6.06
N VAL A 374 2.47 -11.96 -6.03
CA VAL A 374 3.07 -11.19 -4.92
C VAL A 374 2.33 -9.86 -4.73
N ALA A 375 2.13 -9.09 -5.81
CA ALA A 375 1.38 -7.84 -5.77
C ALA A 375 -0.07 -8.04 -5.29
N SER A 376 -0.69 -9.17 -5.63
CA SER A 376 -2.05 -9.49 -5.19
C SER A 376 -2.12 -9.79 -3.69
N VAL A 377 -1.18 -10.56 -3.14
CA VAL A 377 -1.10 -10.79 -1.68
C VAL A 377 -0.97 -9.47 -0.93
N LEU A 378 -0.07 -8.60 -1.39
CA LEU A 378 0.13 -7.28 -0.81
C LEU A 378 -1.14 -6.42 -0.93
N ALA A 379 -1.86 -6.50 -2.05
CA ALA A 379 -3.11 -5.78 -2.24
C ALA A 379 -4.22 -6.23 -1.29
N PHE A 380 -4.33 -7.53 -0.97
CA PHE A 380 -5.25 -8.00 0.07
C PHE A 380 -4.92 -7.41 1.45
N GLY A 381 -3.63 -7.31 1.78
CA GLY A 381 -3.17 -6.65 3.00
C GLY A 381 -3.49 -5.16 3.01
N ILE A 382 -3.18 -4.44 1.93
CA ILE A 382 -3.46 -3.01 1.79
C ILE A 382 -4.95 -2.72 1.87
N LEU A 383 -5.80 -3.51 1.20
CA LEU A 383 -7.26 -3.42 1.31
C LEU A 383 -7.72 -3.53 2.76
N SER A 384 -7.23 -4.56 3.47
CA SER A 384 -7.62 -4.84 4.85
C SER A 384 -7.16 -3.73 5.81
N VAL A 385 -5.94 -3.20 5.63
CA VAL A 385 -5.42 -2.06 6.41
C VAL A 385 -6.21 -0.79 6.10
N CYS A 386 -6.46 -0.49 4.81
CA CYS A 386 -7.20 0.68 4.38
C CYS A 386 -8.59 0.72 5.02
N ILE A 387 -9.35 -0.37 4.92
CA ILE A 387 -10.67 -0.46 5.55
C ILE A 387 -10.52 -0.30 7.06
N HIS A 388 -9.67 -1.10 7.71
CA HIS A 388 -9.57 -1.09 9.17
C HIS A 388 -9.20 0.29 9.75
N GLN A 389 -8.26 1.00 9.14
CA GLN A 389 -7.85 2.33 9.59
C GLN A 389 -8.90 3.39 9.27
N SER A 390 -9.60 3.26 8.13
CA SER A 390 -10.73 4.15 7.81
C SER A 390 -11.85 4.03 8.84
N LEU A 391 -12.16 2.81 9.32
CA LEU A 391 -13.18 2.62 10.34
C LEU A 391 -12.81 3.33 11.65
N LYS A 392 -11.54 3.26 12.07
CA LYS A 392 -11.04 3.96 13.26
C LYS A 392 -11.06 5.49 13.16
N LEU A 393 -11.14 6.04 11.96
CA LEU A 393 -11.29 7.49 11.79
C LEU A 393 -12.69 7.96 12.22
N VAL A 394 -13.67 7.07 12.16
CA VAL A 394 -15.09 7.38 12.36
C VAL A 394 -15.67 6.81 13.66
N THR A 395 -15.04 5.78 14.23
CA THR A 395 -15.34 5.21 15.55
C THR A 395 -14.35 5.69 16.59
#